data_AF-A0A3D0PIQ5-F1
#
_entry.id   AF-A0A3D0PIQ5-F1
#
_cell.length_a   1.000
_cell.length_b   1.000
_cell.length_c   1.000
_cell.angle_alpha   90.00
_cell.angle_beta   90.00
_cell.angle_gamma   90.00
#
_symmetry.space_group_name_H-M   'P 1'
#
loop_
_entity.id
_entity.type
_entity.pdbx_description
1 polymer ?
#
loop_
_entity_poly.entity_id
_entity_poly.type
_entity_poly.pdbx_seq_one_letter_code
_entity_poly.pdbx_strand_id
1 'polypeptide(L)' 'MLPKQKIAGSIPVTRSNLKVLLVERNDEPGHWQFPQGGIDKGETPRNAIMREMKEELGTDKLKIIKYVQ' A
#
# COMPACT_ATOMS: atom_id res chain seq x y z
N MET A 1 23.90 4.01 -9.69
CA MET A 1 22.46 3.69 -9.69
C MET A 1 22.13 3.22 -8.29
N LEU A 2 21.28 3.93 -7.53
CA LEU A 2 20.79 3.40 -6.25
C LEU A 2 20.05 2.08 -6.53
N PRO A 3 20.19 1.04 -5.68
CA PRO A 3 19.48 -0.21 -5.89
C PRO A 3 17.98 0.06 -6.02
N LYS A 4 17.32 -0.55 -7.02
CA LYS A 4 15.86 -0.47 -7.17
C LYS A 4 15.24 -1.02 -5.89
N GLN A 5 14.66 -0.15 -5.07
CA GLN A 5 13.91 -0.55 -3.89
C GLN A 5 12.68 -1.32 -4.39
N LYS A 6 12.43 -2.52 -3.87
CA LYS A 6 11.22 -3.27 -4.21
C LYS A 6 10.03 -2.50 -3.64
N ILE A 7 8.92 -2.47 -4.38
CA ILE A 7 7.70 -1.75 -3.99
C ILE A 7 6.64 -2.79 -3.62
N ALA A 8 5.88 -2.54 -2.55
CA ALA A 8 4.68 -3.28 -2.23
C ALA A 8 3.47 -2.36 -2.41
N GLY A 9 2.53 -2.75 -3.28
CA GLY A 9 1.26 -2.04 -3.50
C GLY A 9 0.08 -2.80 -2.90
N SER A 10 -0.96 -2.09 -2.50
CA SER A 10 -2.19 -2.68 -1.98
C SER A 10 -3.43 -2.12 -2.68
N ILE A 11 -4.46 -2.93 -2.86
CA ILE A 11 -5.77 -2.47 -3.37
C ILE A 11 -6.77 -2.65 -2.22
N PRO A 12 -7.02 -1.63 -1.39
CA PRO A 12 -7.95 -1.75 -0.28
C PRO A 12 -9.37 -1.74 -0.83
N VAL A 13 -10.16 -2.74 -0.44
CA VAL A 13 -11.55 -2.91 -0.88
C VAL A 13 -12.47 -3.02 0.32
N THR A 14 -13.54 -2.23 0.37
CA THR A 14 -14.58 -2.36 1.40
C THR A 14 -15.41 -3.63 1.17
N ARG A 15 -15.73 -4.34 2.26
CA ARG A 15 -16.52 -5.59 2.17
C ARG A 15 -17.97 -5.37 1.77
N SER A 16 -18.58 -4.25 2.14
CA SER A 16 -20.02 -4.02 2.00
C SER A 16 -20.44 -3.57 0.59
N ASN A 17 -19.56 -2.90 -0.15
CA ASN A 17 -19.90 -2.32 -1.46
C ASN A 17 -18.72 -2.29 -2.46
N LEU A 18 -17.64 -3.04 -2.18
CA LEU A 18 -16.49 -3.17 -3.06
C LEU A 18 -15.85 -1.84 -3.51
N LYS A 19 -15.95 -0.80 -2.67
CA LYS A 19 -15.27 0.48 -2.94
C LYS A 19 -13.77 0.28 -2.80
N VAL A 20 -13.05 0.86 -3.76
CA VAL A 20 -11.59 0.83 -3.80
C VAL A 20 -11.03 2.13 -3.22
N LEU A 21 -10.02 2.03 -2.36
CA LEU A 21 -9.31 3.20 -1.85
C LEU A 21 -8.21 3.62 -2.82
N LEU A 22 -8.26 4.89 -3.22
CA LEU A 22 -7.20 5.60 -3.92
C LEU A 22 -6.78 6.78 -3.05
N VAL A 23 -5.49 7.09 -3.08
CA VAL A 23 -4.88 8.26 -2.43
C VAL A 23 -4.37 9.20 -3.51
N GLU A 24 -4.68 10.48 -3.35
CA GLU A 24 -4.16 11.54 -4.22
C GLU A 24 -2.71 11.86 -3.83
N ARG A 25 -1.85 12.04 -4.82
CA ARG A 25 -0.46 12.39 -4.62
C ARG A 25 -0.33 13.84 -4.19
N ASN A 26 0.38 14.07 -3.09
CA ASN A 26 0.62 15.43 -2.59
C ASN A 26 1.58 16.25 -3.48
N ASP A 27 2.49 15.57 -4.20
CA ASP A 27 3.46 16.20 -5.10
C ASP A 27 2.91 16.44 -6.52
N GLU A 28 1.80 15.80 -6.87
CA GLU A 28 1.16 15.94 -8.18
C GLU A 28 -0.38 15.89 -8.03
N PRO A 29 -1.02 17.01 -7.65
CA PRO A 29 -2.47 17.07 -7.49
C PRO A 29 -3.22 16.64 -8.77
N GLY A 30 -4.32 15.93 -8.62
CA GLY A 30 -5.08 15.29 -9.70
C GLY A 30 -4.61 13.89 -10.05
N HIS A 31 -3.47 13.43 -9.54
CA HIS A 31 -2.95 12.09 -9.79
C HIS A 31 -3.26 11.16 -8.61
N TRP A 32 -3.95 10.05 -8.92
CA TRP A 32 -4.43 9.09 -7.93
C TRP A 32 -3.64 7.80 -8.02
N GLN A 33 -3.29 7.24 -6.87
CA GLN A 33 -2.55 5.98 -6.77
C GLN A 33 -3.15 5.08 -5.69
N PHE A 34 -2.74 3.82 -5.73
CA PHE A 34 -2.96 2.91 -4.62
C PHE A 34 -1.98 3.17 -3.48
N PRO A 35 -2.37 2.93 -2.21
CA PRO A 35 -1.43 2.90 -1.10
C PRO A 35 -0.31 1.90 -1.39
N GLN A 36 0.92 2.39 -1.39
CA GLN A 36 2.12 1.63 -1.74
C GLN A 36 3.34 2.22 -1.04
N GLY A 37 4.36 1.40 -0.84
CA GLY A 37 5.61 1.90 -0.30
C GLY A 37 6.80 0.98 -0.54
N GLY A 38 7.94 1.45 -0.07
CA GLY A 38 9.21 0.72 -0.16
C GLY A 38 9.20 -0.50 0.75
N ILE A 39 9.89 -1.56 0.32
CA ILE A 39 10.19 -2.70 1.19
C ILE A 39 11.56 -2.46 1.82
N ASP A 40 11.60 -2.40 3.15
CA ASP A 40 12.84 -2.22 3.89
C ASP A 40 13.73 -3.48 3.83
N LYS A 41 15.03 -3.30 4.12
CA LYS A 41 15.98 -4.42 4.08
C LYS A 41 15.61 -5.47 5.13
N GLY A 42 15.31 -6.69 4.65
CA GLY A 42 14.89 -7.80 5.49
C GLY A 42 13.40 -7.83 5.81
N GLU A 43 12.63 -6.84 5.32
CA GLU A 43 11.19 -6.80 5.43
C GLU A 43 10.53 -7.71 4.38
N THR A 44 9.46 -8.39 4.78
CA THR A 44 8.63 -9.14 3.81
C THR A 44 7.66 -8.17 3.12
N PRO A 45 7.28 -8.40 1.85
CA PRO A 45 6.28 -7.56 1.18
C PRO A 45 4.96 -7.43 1.97
N ARG A 46 4.59 -8.49 2.70
CA ARG A 46 3.41 -8.49 3.58
C ARG A 46 3.55 -7.50 4.73
N ASN A 47 4.71 -7.51 5.40
CA ASN A 47 4.96 -6.59 6.51
C ASN A 47 5.04 -5.14 6.02
N ALA A 48 5.67 -4.92 4.86
CA ALA A 48 5.71 -3.60 4.22
C ALA A 48 4.30 -3.05 4.01
N ILE A 49 3.38 -3.83 3.42
CA ILE A 49 1.98 -3.39 3.23
C ILE A 49 1.30 -3.05 4.55
N MET A 50 1.48 -3.86 5.59
CA MET A 50 0.85 -3.59 6.90
C MET A 50 1.41 -2.32 7.56
N ARG A 51 2.71 -2.07 7.42
CA ARG A 51 3.39 -0.86 7.92
C ARG A 51 2.91 0.39 7.17
N GLU A 52 2.98 0.37 5.84
CA GLU A 52 2.57 1.49 4.99
C GLU A 52 1.09 1.87 5.22
N MET A 53 0.20 0.88 5.33
CA MET A 53 -1.21 1.16 5.60
C MET A 53 -1.44 1.80 6.98
N LYS A 54 -0.60 1.48 7.96
CA LYS A 54 -0.63 2.14 9.26
C LYS A 54 -0.10 3.56 9.19
N GLU A 55 0.95 3.81 8.41
CA GLU A 55 1.57 5.13 8.24
C GLU A 55 0.68 6.08 7.43
N GLU A 56 0.14 5.65 6.29
CA GLU A 56 -0.66 6.49 5.40
C GLU A 56 -2.12 6.64 5.85
N LEU A 57 -2.72 5.58 6.41
CA LEU A 57 -4.16 5.54 6.70
C LEU A 57 -4.48 5.40 8.19
N GLY A 58 -3.46 5.31 9.05
CA GLY A 58 -3.64 5.17 10.49
C GLY A 58 -4.23 3.83 10.93
N THR A 59 -4.23 2.79 10.09
CA THR A 59 -4.85 1.49 10.42
C THR A 59 -4.03 0.28 9.97
N ASP A 60 -3.85 -0.66 10.90
CA ASP A 60 -3.30 -2.00 10.66
C ASP A 60 -4.41 -3.08 10.69
N LYS A 61 -5.68 -2.68 10.79
CA LYS A 61 -6.84 -3.58 10.88
C LYS A 61 -7.30 -4.08 9.52
N LEU A 62 -6.37 -4.63 8.74
CA LEU A 62 -6.60 -5.08 7.37
C LEU A 62 -6.48 -6.59 7.29
N LYS A 63 -7.32 -7.18 6.43
CA LYS A 63 -7.24 -8.61 6.10
C LYS A 63 -6.82 -8.76 4.65
N ILE A 64 -5.62 -9.30 4.43
CA ILE A 64 -5.15 -9.67 3.10
C ILE A 64 -5.99 -10.84 2.60
N ILE A 65 -6.81 -10.58 1.57
CA ILE A 65 -7.70 -11.56 0.94
C ILE A 65 -7.03 -12.34 -0.18
N LYS A 66 -6.02 -11.74 -0.84
CA LYS A 66 -5.23 -12.35 -1.91
C LYS A 66 -3.85 -11.69 -1.92
N TYR A 67 -2.81 -12.51 -2.10
CA TYR A 67 -1.43 -12.07 -2.27
C TYR A 67 -0.91 -12.63 -3.59
N VAL A 68 -0.30 -11.78 -4.41
CA VAL A 68 0.29 -12.14 -5.71
C VAL A 68 1.70 -11.59 -5.72
N GLN A 69 2.66 -12.41 -6.13
CA GLN A 69 4.10 -12.09 -6.16
C GLN A 69 4.64 -12.21 -7.57
#